data_AF-A0A8K0A2Q9-F1
#
_entry.id   AF-A0A8K0A2Q9-F1
#
_cell.length_a   1.000
_cell.length_b   1.000
_cell.length_c   1.000
_cell.angle_alpha   90.00
_cell.angle_beta   90.00
_cell.angle_gamma   90.00
#
_symmetry.space_group_name_H-M   'P 1'
#
loop_
_entity.id
_entity.type
_entity.pdbx_description
1 polymer ?
#
loop_
_entity_poly.entity_id
_entity_poly.type
_entity_poly.pdbx_seq_one_letter_code
_entity_poly.pdbx_strand_id
1 'polypeptide(L)'
;MGVLTVIVLGCVALLSSSSSALDSNRKQVVDKLENRLFQILLAAGDKLKEEQQDLSAWGKRGACRWIGTAPFCDPGDCNSDEYLAGSDLYAGGARCWSGIKKKCCGGPRPAHWTEIIG
;
A
#
# COMPACT_ATOMS: atom_id res chain seq x y z
N MET A 1 7.82 -28.46 -70.74
CA MET A 1 7.40 -27.26 -69.96
C MET A 1 6.63 -27.57 -68.67
N GLY A 2 6.03 -28.76 -68.47
CA GLY A 2 5.10 -29.00 -67.32
C GLY A 2 5.68 -29.54 -66.01
N VAL A 3 6.90 -30.10 -65.97
CA VAL A 3 7.44 -30.74 -64.75
C VAL A 3 8.02 -29.72 -63.76
N LEU A 4 8.61 -28.63 -64.28
CA LEU A 4 9.23 -27.59 -63.46
C LEU A 4 8.20 -26.81 -62.63
N THR A 5 7.02 -26.54 -63.19
CA THR A 5 5.94 -25.80 -62.53
C THR A 5 5.33 -26.56 -61.37
N VAL A 6 5.20 -27.89 -61.47
CA VAL A 6 4.67 -28.73 -60.38
C VAL A 6 5.62 -28.76 -59.19
N ILE A 7 6.93 -28.80 -59.44
CA ILE A 7 7.96 -28.79 -58.39
C ILE A 7 7.96 -27.44 -57.65
N VAL A 8 7.89 -26.33 -58.39
CA VAL A 8 7.88 -24.98 -57.80
C VAL A 8 6.63 -24.75 -56.95
N LEU A 9 5.44 -25.15 -57.41
CA LEU A 9 4.19 -25.03 -56.65
C LEU A 9 4.19 -25.89 -55.37
N GLY A 10 4.75 -27.11 -55.44
CA GLY A 10 4.89 -27.98 -54.27
C GLY A 10 5.80 -27.39 -53.18
N CYS A 11 6.93 -26.79 -53.58
CA CYS A 11 7.85 -26.14 -52.65
C CYS A 11 7.23 -24.90 -51.97
N VAL A 12 6.49 -24.07 -52.72
CA VAL A 12 5.81 -22.89 -52.16
C VAL A 12 4.76 -23.29 -51.13
N ALA A 13 3.98 -24.34 -51.41
CA ALA A 13 3.00 -24.86 -50.45
C ALA A 13 3.67 -25.36 -49.16
N LEU A 14 4.76 -26.13 -49.26
CA LEU A 14 5.51 -26.64 -48.10
C LEU A 14 6.16 -25.52 -47.26
N LEU A 15 6.65 -24.46 -47.91
CA LEU A 15 7.23 -23.29 -47.24
C LEU A 15 6.15 -22.44 -46.53
N SER A 16 4.93 -22.41 -47.07
CA SER A 16 3.82 -21.66 -46.46
C SER A 16 3.27 -22.34 -45.18
N SER A 17 3.23 -23.67 -45.15
CA SER A 17 2.79 -24.47 -44.00
C SER A 17 3.73 -24.38 -42.80
N SER A 18 5.04 -24.28 -43.06
CA SER A 18 6.07 -24.15 -42.02
C SER A 18 6.07 -22.76 -41.39
N SER A 19 5.75 -21.72 -42.16
CA SER A 19 5.65 -20.33 -41.67
C SER A 19 4.47 -20.13 -40.71
N SER A 20 3.34 -20.78 -40.95
CA SER A 20 2.12 -20.66 -40.12
C SER A 20 2.20 -21.47 -38.82
N ALA A 21 2.93 -22.59 -38.82
CA ALA A 21 3.20 -23.37 -37.60
C ALA A 21 4.15 -22.65 -36.60
N LEU A 22 5.12 -21.89 -37.11
CA LEU A 22 5.99 -21.02 -36.30
C LEU A 22 5.21 -19.83 -35.69
N ASP A 23 4.27 -19.27 -36.45
CA ASP A 23 3.43 -18.15 -35.98
C ASP A 23 2.47 -18.56 -34.84
N SER A 24 1.90 -19.77 -34.91
CA SER A 24 0.99 -20.28 -33.87
C SER A 24 1.71 -20.58 -32.55
N ASN A 25 2.93 -21.14 -32.61
CA ASN A 25 3.75 -21.36 -31.41
C ASN A 25 4.19 -20.03 -30.80
N ARG A 26 4.53 -19.04 -31.63
CA ARG A 26 4.89 -17.69 -31.18
C ARG A 26 3.75 -17.00 -30.44
N LYS A 27 2.52 -17.04 -30.98
CA LYS A 27 1.33 -16.49 -30.33
C LYS A 27 1.06 -17.16 -28.98
N GLN A 28 1.09 -18.49 -28.94
CA GLN A 28 0.85 -19.24 -27.70
C GLN A 28 1.87 -18.91 -26.59
N VAL A 29 3.14 -18.67 -26.94
CA VAL A 29 4.16 -18.25 -25.98
C VAL A 29 3.91 -16.81 -25.51
N VAL A 30 3.51 -15.90 -26.40
CA VAL A 30 3.21 -14.51 -26.06
C VAL A 30 1.99 -14.42 -25.13
N ASP A 31 0.88 -15.10 -25.45
CA ASP A 31 -0.32 -15.12 -24.61
C ASP A 31 -0.02 -15.66 -23.20
N LYS A 32 0.84 -16.69 -23.12
CA LYS A 32 1.27 -17.28 -21.85
C LYS A 32 2.16 -16.34 -21.04
N LEU A 33 2.99 -15.54 -21.72
CA LEU A 33 3.84 -14.54 -21.09
C LEU A 33 3.01 -13.35 -20.58
N GLU A 34 2.05 -12.87 -21.36
CA GLU A 34 1.15 -11.78 -20.98
C GLU A 34 0.29 -12.15 -19.77
N ASN A 35 -0.28 -13.36 -19.74
CA ASN A 35 -1.06 -13.82 -18.60
C ASN A 35 -0.20 -13.95 -17.33
N ARG A 36 1.05 -14.44 -17.45
CA ARG A 36 1.97 -14.50 -16.30
C ARG A 36 2.39 -13.11 -15.82
N LEU A 37 2.66 -12.19 -16.74
CA LEU A 37 3.00 -10.81 -16.43
C LEU A 37 1.83 -10.11 -15.70
N PHE A 38 0.60 -10.36 -16.15
CA PHE A 38 -0.61 -9.82 -15.53
C PHE A 38 -0.80 -10.33 -14.09
N GLN A 39 -0.58 -11.64 -13.85
CA GLN A 39 -0.65 -12.22 -12.50
C GLN A 39 0.41 -11.64 -11.56
N ILE A 40 1.63 -11.42 -12.05
CA ILE A 40 2.70 -10.78 -11.27
C ILE A 40 2.32 -9.33 -10.91
N LEU A 41 1.77 -8.57 -11.87
CA LEU A 41 1.34 -7.19 -11.65
C LEU A 41 0.20 -7.09 -10.64
N LEU A 42 -0.78 -8.00 -10.69
CA LEU A 42 -1.86 -8.06 -9.70
C LEU A 42 -1.32 -8.38 -8.29
N ALA A 43 -0.49 -9.42 -8.16
CA ALA A 43 0.10 -9.81 -6.89
C ALA A 43 1.01 -8.72 -6.28
N ALA A 44 1.74 -7.97 -7.12
CA ALA A 44 2.51 -6.81 -6.70
C ALA A 44 1.61 -5.64 -6.28
N GLY A 45 0.47 -5.45 -6.95
CA GLY A 45 -0.50 -4.41 -6.62
C GLY A 45 -1.17 -4.61 -5.25
N ASP A 46 -1.46 -5.85 -4.86
CA ASP A 46 -2.06 -6.16 -3.55
C ASP A 46 -1.04 -5.98 -2.41
N LYS A 47 0.24 -6.29 -2.63
CA LYS A 47 1.33 -6.06 -1.67
C LYS A 47 1.51 -4.58 -1.30
N LEU A 48 1.27 -3.66 -2.24
CA LEU A 48 1.46 -2.21 -2.02
C LEU A 48 0.30 -1.56 -1.26
N LYS A 49 -0.91 -2.12 -1.31
CA LYS A 49 -2.09 -1.54 -0.63
C LYS A 49 -2.05 -1.73 0.89
N GLU A 50 -1.48 -2.83 1.37
CA GLU A 50 -1.39 -3.15 2.79
C GLU A 50 -0.47 -2.16 3.53
N GLU A 51 0.66 -1.80 2.93
CA GLU A 51 1.62 -0.85 3.50
C GLU A 51 1.10 0.61 3.45
N GLN A 52 0.34 0.95 2.41
CA GLN A 52 -0.25 2.29 2.25
C GLN A 52 -1.34 2.58 3.31
N GLN A 53 -2.01 1.53 3.82
CA GLN A 53 -3.10 1.70 4.78
C GLN A 53 -2.58 2.09 6.18
N ASP A 54 -1.41 1.60 6.58
CA ASP A 54 -0.73 2.04 7.81
C ASP A 54 -0.16 3.47 7.73
N LEU A 55 0.35 3.87 6.56
CA LEU A 55 0.80 5.25 6.34
C LEU A 55 -0.38 6.23 6.30
N SER A 56 -1.54 5.82 5.79
CA SER A 56 -2.76 6.65 5.84
C SER A 56 -3.31 6.83 7.28
N ALA A 57 -3.02 5.88 8.18
CA ALA A 57 -3.25 6.02 9.61
C ALA A 57 -2.27 7.02 10.25
N TRP A 58 -1.03 7.08 9.75
CA TRP A 58 -0.04 8.07 10.18
C TRP A 58 -0.29 9.47 9.56
N GLY A 59 -0.87 9.55 8.37
CA GLY A 59 -1.35 10.81 7.76
C GLY A 59 -2.56 11.42 8.48
N LYS A 60 -3.29 10.61 9.26
CA LYS A 60 -4.33 11.04 10.20
C LYS A 60 -3.81 11.32 11.63
N ARG A 61 -2.49 11.39 11.85
CA ARG A 61 -1.91 11.93 13.10
C ARG A 61 -2.01 13.47 13.17
N GLY A 62 -3.11 14.02 12.70
CA GLY A 62 -3.19 15.41 12.28
C GLY A 62 -3.33 16.42 13.42
N ALA A 63 -3.73 16.00 14.61
CA ALA A 63 -3.88 16.94 15.71
C ALA A 63 -3.66 16.25 17.05
N CYS A 64 -2.48 16.47 17.62
CA CYS A 64 -2.29 16.32 19.05
C CYS A 64 -2.41 17.70 19.69
N ARG A 65 -3.20 17.81 20.74
CA ARG A 65 -3.35 19.04 21.52
C ARG A 65 -3.11 18.77 23.00
N TRP A 66 -2.54 19.75 23.67
CA TRP A 66 -2.46 19.76 25.12
C TRP A 66 -3.72 20.43 25.67
N ILE A 67 -4.35 19.79 26.64
CA ILE A 67 -5.46 20.34 27.42
C ILE A 67 -4.97 20.60 28.84
N GLY A 68 -5.55 21.63 29.48
CA GLY A 68 -5.15 22.11 30.82
C GLY A 68 -4.45 23.46 30.75
N THR A 69 -5.03 24.44 31.43
CA THR A 69 -4.53 25.83 31.45
C THR A 69 -3.89 26.10 32.80
N ALA A 70 -2.61 26.48 32.81
CA ALA A 70 -1.96 26.91 34.03
C ALA A 70 -2.63 28.20 34.59
N PRO A 71 -2.63 28.44 35.91
CA PRO A 71 -1.93 27.67 36.94
C PRO A 71 -2.71 26.49 37.54
N PHE A 72 -4.02 26.38 37.34
CA PHE A 72 -4.81 25.27 37.90
C PHE A 72 -5.15 24.26 36.79
N CYS A 73 -4.57 23.06 36.81
CA CYS A 73 -4.75 22.11 35.70
C CYS A 73 -5.36 20.80 36.18
N ASP A 74 -6.59 20.49 35.82
CA ASP A 74 -7.09 19.12 35.73
C ASP A 74 -8.23 19.18 34.70
N PRO A 75 -7.89 19.15 33.41
CA PRO A 75 -8.81 19.57 32.34
C PRO A 75 -9.93 18.59 32.01
N GLY A 76 -10.13 17.53 32.80
CA GLY A 76 -10.99 16.40 32.45
C GLY A 76 -10.31 15.45 31.46
N ASP A 77 -11.10 14.76 30.64
CA ASP A 77 -10.62 13.73 29.72
C ASP A 77 -10.58 14.22 28.26
N CYS A 78 -9.87 13.46 27.42
CA CYS A 78 -9.84 13.70 25.98
C CYS A 78 -11.24 13.48 25.36
N ASN A 79 -11.47 14.01 24.16
CA ASN A 79 -12.72 13.76 23.45
C ASN A 79 -12.89 12.27 23.13
N SER A 80 -14.11 11.83 22.84
CA SER A 80 -14.43 10.41 22.56
C SER A 80 -13.70 9.82 21.36
N ASP A 81 -13.25 10.66 20.43
CA ASP A 81 -12.50 10.32 19.21
C ASP A 81 -10.97 10.51 19.37
N GLU A 82 -10.52 10.95 20.55
CA GLU A 82 -9.12 11.17 20.90
C GLU A 82 -8.65 10.12 21.92
N TYR A 83 -7.33 9.92 22.00
CA TYR A 83 -6.72 9.10 23.05
C TYR A 83 -5.69 9.91 23.86
N LEU A 84 -5.54 9.55 25.14
CA LEU A 84 -4.50 10.10 26.01
C LEU A 84 -3.13 9.59 25.56
N ALA A 85 -2.33 10.48 24.97
CA ALA A 85 -0.98 10.18 24.49
C ALA A 85 0.10 10.50 25.53
N GLY A 86 -0.24 11.26 26.57
CA GLY A 86 0.69 11.59 27.65
C GLY A 86 0.15 12.68 28.58
N SER A 87 0.94 13.00 29.59
CA SER A 87 0.61 14.04 30.57
C SER A 87 1.86 14.74 31.08
N ASP A 88 1.76 16.04 31.39
CA ASP A 88 2.89 16.86 31.81
C ASP A 88 2.43 18.05 32.67
N LEU A 89 3.26 18.50 33.60
CA LEU A 89 3.01 19.68 34.45
C LEU A 89 3.32 21.01 33.74
N TYR A 90 4.27 21.00 32.82
CA TYR A 90 4.87 22.15 32.14
C TYR A 90 4.49 22.27 30.66
N ALA A 91 3.81 21.28 30.09
CA ALA A 91 3.41 21.34 28.68
C ALA A 91 2.74 22.69 28.35
N GLY A 92 3.12 23.29 27.21
CA GLY A 92 2.64 24.64 26.83
C GLY A 92 3.31 25.80 27.57
N GLY A 93 4.41 25.56 28.30
CA GLY A 93 5.33 26.59 28.81
C GLY A 93 5.15 26.95 30.29
N ALA A 94 3.92 27.10 30.78
CA ALA A 94 3.65 27.45 32.17
C ALA A 94 3.37 26.21 33.04
N ARG A 95 3.84 26.18 34.29
CA ARG A 95 3.62 25.06 35.22
C ARG A 95 2.25 25.11 35.88
N CYS A 96 1.61 23.95 36.04
CA CYS A 96 0.45 23.77 36.91
C CYS A 96 0.86 23.79 38.40
N TRP A 97 0.17 24.58 39.21
CA TRP A 97 0.25 24.58 40.68
C TRP A 97 -0.47 23.37 41.29
N SER A 98 -1.57 22.95 40.67
CA SER A 98 -2.32 21.75 41.02
C SER A 98 -2.69 20.96 39.77
N GLY A 99 -2.68 19.63 39.90
CA GLY A 99 -3.00 18.64 38.85
C GLY A 99 -2.06 18.66 37.64
N ILE A 100 -2.51 18.14 36.48
CA ILE A 100 -1.66 17.91 35.29
C ILE A 100 -2.31 18.36 33.97
N LYS A 101 -1.48 18.66 32.96
CA LYS A 101 -1.96 18.77 31.58
C LYS A 101 -1.95 17.41 30.91
N LYS A 102 -2.88 17.20 29.98
CA LYS A 102 -3.01 15.95 29.22
C LYS A 102 -2.81 16.23 27.74
N LYS A 103 -2.14 15.32 27.02
CA LYS A 103 -1.97 15.37 25.57
C LYS A 103 -2.98 14.43 24.93
N CYS A 104 -3.91 15.00 24.19
CA CYS A 104 -4.93 14.25 23.45
C CYS A 104 -4.54 14.22 21.97
N CYS A 105 -4.53 13.04 21.37
CA CYS A 105 -4.23 12.87 19.94
C CYS A 105 -5.41 12.21 19.24
N GLY A 106 -5.77 12.73 18.07
CA GLY A 106 -6.77 12.11 17.20
C GLY A 106 -6.18 11.00 16.34
N GLY A 107 -7.05 10.05 15.95
CA GLY A 107 -6.72 8.98 15.01
C GLY A 107 -6.66 7.58 15.64
N PRO A 108 -6.52 6.53 14.81
CA PRO A 108 -6.41 5.17 15.30
C PRO A 108 -5.17 5.04 16.20
N ARG A 109 -5.38 4.48 17.40
CA ARG A 109 -4.27 4.19 18.34
C ARG A 109 -3.28 3.27 17.61
N PRO A 110 -1.98 3.61 17.51
CA PRO A 110 -1.03 2.75 16.82
C PRO A 110 -0.95 1.40 17.54
N ALA A 111 -1.37 0.33 16.86
CA ALA A 111 -1.41 -1.03 17.41
C ALA A 111 -0.03 -1.54 17.89
N HIS A 112 1.06 -0.93 17.43
CA HIS A 112 2.42 -1.33 17.79
C HIS A 112 2.91 -0.84 19.17
N TRP A 113 2.14 -0.03 19.92
CA TRP A 113 2.55 0.43 21.26
C TRP A 113 2.29 -0.58 22.40
N THR A 114 1.64 -1.71 22.13
CA THR A 114 1.34 -2.74 23.14
C THR A 114 2.50 -3.69 23.46
N GLU A 115 3.62 -3.65 22.73
CA GLU A 115 4.77 -4.53 22.98
C GLU A 115 5.95 -3.85 23.68
N ILE A 116 5.91 -2.53 23.90
CA ILE A 116 7.02 -1.79 24.54
C ILE A 116 6.86 -1.74 26.07
N ILE A 117 5.70 -2.13 26.62
CA ILE A 117 5.47 -2.25 28.06
C ILE A 117 4.91 -3.64 28.37
N GLY A 118 5.74 -4.66 28.13
CA GLY A 118 5.59 -6.02 28.64
C GLY A 118 6.81 -6.38 29.45
#